data_AF-A0A0C9SSQ0-F1
#
_entry.id   AF-A0A0C9SSQ0-F1
#
_cell.length_a   1.000
_cell.length_b   1.000
_cell.length_c   1.000
_cell.angle_alpha   90.00
_cell.angle_beta   90.00
_cell.angle_gamma   90.00
#
_symmetry.space_group_name_H-M   'P 1'
#
loop_
_entity.id
_entity.type
_entity.pdbx_description
1 polymer ?
#
loop_
_entity_poly.entity_id
_entity_poly.type
_entity_poly.pdbx_seq_one_letter_code
_entity_poly.pdbx_strand_id
1 'polypeptide(L)'
;MFWNHDLQWCINVVGEAEFNYHFSIIQTPVGYRSFKEGISKLKQVTGCDHHAVQRYIVGVIAGAVPSKFLAAIRALLDFQYLAQMPRFDNDTLVRVSAMLHSFHDNKKAIITAGGWRGTMFKPEACRSAIALNGSTQGAEIS
;
A
#
# COMPACT_ATOMS: atom_id res chain seq x y z
N MET A 1 -2.31 10.72 3.67
CA MET A 1 -3.31 9.64 3.78
C MET A 1 -2.89 8.43 2.94
N PHE A 2 -2.75 8.57 1.61
CA PHE A 2 -2.21 7.56 0.67
C PHE A 2 -1.15 6.57 1.21
N TRP A 3 -0.08 7.09 1.83
CA TRP A 3 1.06 6.25 2.26
C TRP A 3 0.73 5.21 3.32
N ASN A 4 -0.24 5.52 4.19
CA ASN A 4 -0.56 4.67 5.34
C ASN A 4 -1.60 3.59 5.01
N HIS A 5 -2.39 3.78 3.95
CA HIS A 5 -3.45 2.83 3.59
C HIS A 5 -3.35 2.37 2.15
N ASP A 6 -3.53 3.25 1.16
CA ASP A 6 -3.54 2.86 -0.26
C ASP A 6 -2.26 2.13 -0.66
N LEU A 7 -1.12 2.71 -0.28
CA LEU A 7 0.18 2.15 -0.57
C LEU A 7 0.42 0.83 0.16
N GLN A 8 0.01 0.74 1.43
CA GLN A 8 0.11 -0.49 2.22
C GLN A 8 -0.77 -1.61 1.65
N TRP A 9 -1.98 -1.29 1.18
CA TRP A 9 -2.85 -2.25 0.50
C TRP A 9 -2.19 -2.77 -0.77
N CYS A 10 -1.57 -1.89 -1.55
CA CYS A 10 -0.84 -2.29 -2.76
C CYS A 10 0.36 -3.19 -2.43
N ILE A 11 1.18 -2.82 -1.43
CA ILE A 11 2.33 -3.62 -0.99
C ILE A 11 1.88 -4.99 -0.47
N ASN A 12 0.78 -5.05 0.27
CA ASN A 12 0.27 -6.31 0.81
C ASN A 12 -0.27 -7.26 -0.27
N VAL A 13 -0.93 -6.71 -1.29
CA VAL A 13 -1.55 -7.52 -2.35
C VAL A 13 -0.51 -7.98 -3.38
N VAL A 14 0.42 -7.10 -3.76
CA VAL A 14 1.49 -7.42 -4.73
C VAL A 14 2.64 -8.17 -4.06
N GLY A 15 2.91 -7.88 -2.80
CA GLY A 15 4.12 -8.33 -2.10
C GLY A 15 5.25 -7.32 -2.22
N GLU A 16 5.97 -7.07 -1.11
CA GLU A 16 7.00 -6.01 -1.03
C GLU A 16 8.13 -6.18 -2.05
N ALA A 17 8.60 -7.41 -2.28
CA ALA A 17 9.68 -7.69 -3.22
C ALA A 17 9.27 -7.40 -4.67
N GLU A 18 8.10 -7.90 -5.10
CA GLU A 18 7.57 -7.68 -6.44
C GLU A 18 7.21 -6.20 -6.67
N PHE A 19 6.63 -5.55 -5.66
CA PHE A 19 6.30 -4.14 -5.70
C PHE A 19 7.54 -3.25 -5.91
N ASN A 20 8.62 -3.51 -5.15
CA ASN A 20 9.89 -2.80 -5.33
C ASN A 20 10.56 -3.14 -6.68
N TYR A 21 10.42 -4.38 -7.16
CA TYR A 21 10.91 -4.77 -8.48
C TYR A 21 10.22 -3.96 -9.59
N HIS A 22 8.90 -3.83 -9.56
CA HIS A 22 8.14 -3.00 -10.50
C HIS A 22 8.57 -1.53 -10.47
N PHE A 23 8.85 -0.98 -9.29
CA PHE A 23 9.43 0.36 -9.16
C PHE A 23 10.85 0.50 -9.74
N SER A 24 11.64 -0.57 -9.75
CA SER A 24 12.99 -0.54 -10.31
C SER A 24 13.00 -0.61 -11.84
N ILE A 25 12.00 -1.27 -12.45
CA ILE A 25 11.90 -1.43 -13.91
C ILE A 25 11.07 -0.33 -14.58
N ILE A 26 10.24 0.41 -13.82
CA ILE A 26 9.36 1.42 -14.42
C ILE A 26 10.16 2.53 -15.09
N GLN A 27 9.83 2.82 -16.34
CA GLN A 27 10.44 3.92 -17.09
C GLN A 27 10.09 5.24 -16.40
N THR A 28 11.10 5.95 -15.93
CA THR A 28 10.93 7.24 -15.25
C THR A 28 10.98 8.36 -16.30
N PRO A 29 9.88 9.11 -16.53
CA PRO A 29 9.91 10.26 -17.43
C PRO A 29 10.86 11.34 -16.93
N VAL A 30 11.40 12.15 -17.85
CA VAL A 30 12.28 13.26 -17.50
C VAL A 30 11.56 14.24 -16.55
N GLY A 31 12.24 14.63 -15.47
CA GLY A 31 11.68 15.52 -14.45
C GLY A 31 10.90 14.83 -13.33
N TYR A 32 10.82 13.49 -13.34
CA TYR A 32 10.24 12.71 -12.26
C TYR A 32 11.33 12.01 -11.43
N ARG A 33 11.02 11.71 -10.17
CA ARG A 33 11.95 11.02 -9.26
C ARG A 33 11.96 9.52 -9.60
N SER A 34 13.17 8.97 -9.82
CA SER A 34 13.35 7.52 -9.97
C SER A 34 13.52 6.81 -8.63
N PHE A 35 13.02 5.57 -8.54
CA PHE A 35 13.10 4.71 -7.35
C PHE A 35 13.81 3.40 -7.67
N LYS A 36 15.06 3.47 -8.15
CA LYS A 36 15.83 2.30 -8.60
C LYS A 36 16.01 1.22 -7.53
N GLU A 37 16.05 1.61 -6.26
CA GLU A 37 16.17 0.69 -5.13
C GLU A 37 14.82 0.32 -4.48
N GLY A 38 13.71 0.71 -5.10
CA GLY A 38 12.38 0.61 -4.53
C GLY A 38 12.07 1.73 -3.53
N ILE A 39 10.86 1.69 -2.96
CA ILE A 39 10.38 2.70 -2.01
C ILE A 39 10.56 2.27 -0.56
N SER A 40 10.71 0.96 -0.29
CA SER A 40 10.85 0.43 1.08
C SER A 40 12.12 0.91 1.80
N LYS A 41 13.15 1.33 1.07
CA LYS A 41 14.43 1.79 1.65
C LYS A 41 14.43 3.26 2.07
N LEU A 42 13.34 3.99 1.84
CA LEU A 42 13.25 5.41 2.21
C LEU A 42 13.16 5.56 3.74
N LYS A 43 14.24 6.01 4.38
CA LYS A 43 14.29 6.26 5.84
C LYS A 43 13.38 7.41 6.29
N GLN A 44 13.18 8.40 5.42
CA GLN A 44 12.28 9.52 5.64
C GLN A 44 11.53 9.78 4.35
N VAL A 45 10.21 9.86 4.45
CA VAL A 45 9.31 10.09 3.32
C VAL A 45 8.83 11.53 3.38
N THR A 46 9.15 12.31 2.36
CA THR A 46 8.73 13.71 2.23
C THR A 46 7.38 13.83 1.51
N GLY A 47 6.79 15.03 1.50
CA GLY A 47 5.59 15.29 0.68
C GLY A 47 5.86 15.13 -0.82
N CYS A 48 7.07 15.49 -1.28
CA CYS A 48 7.49 15.25 -2.66
C CYS A 48 7.50 13.76 -3.02
N ASP A 49 7.91 12.92 -2.07
CA ASP A 49 7.91 11.46 -2.25
C ASP A 49 6.51 10.89 -2.36
N HIS A 50 5.57 11.40 -1.55
CA HIS A 50 4.16 11.01 -1.66
C HIS A 50 3.63 11.27 -3.07
N HIS A 51 3.80 12.48 -3.58
CA HIS A 51 3.31 12.85 -4.92
C HIS A 51 4.02 12.07 -6.02
N ALA A 52 5.32 11.81 -5.89
CA ALA A 52 6.06 11.01 -6.86
C ALA A 52 5.53 9.56 -6.90
N VAL A 53 5.34 8.92 -5.74
CA VAL A 53 4.84 7.53 -5.67
C VAL A 53 3.40 7.44 -6.16
N GLN A 54 2.53 8.40 -5.84
CA GLN A 54 1.15 8.44 -6.34
C GLN A 54 1.07 8.44 -7.88
N ARG A 55 2.03 9.07 -8.56
CA ARG A 55 2.07 9.11 -10.04
C ARG A 55 2.42 7.76 -10.66
N TYR A 56 3.15 6.91 -9.94
CA TYR A 56 3.63 5.63 -10.45
C TYR A 56 2.75 4.44 -10.03
N ILE A 57 2.02 4.55 -8.92
CA ILE A 57 1.38 3.41 -8.26
C ILE A 57 0.46 2.59 -9.18
N VAL A 58 -0.32 3.23 -10.05
CA VAL A 58 -1.22 2.53 -10.99
C VAL A 58 -0.43 1.69 -11.98
N GLY A 59 0.68 2.21 -12.50
CA GLY A 59 1.56 1.47 -13.41
C GLY A 59 2.31 0.34 -12.70
N VAL A 60 2.74 0.58 -11.46
CA VAL A 60 3.46 -0.40 -10.63
C VAL A 60 2.60 -1.62 -10.31
N ILE A 61 1.32 -1.43 -10.02
CA ILE A 61 0.44 -2.55 -9.65
C ILE A 61 -0.30 -3.15 -10.85
N ALA A 62 -0.21 -2.53 -12.04
CA ALA A 62 -0.86 -3.03 -13.24
C ALA A 62 -0.31 -4.43 -13.62
N GLY A 63 -1.22 -5.38 -13.85
CA GLY A 63 -0.87 -6.76 -14.18
C GLY A 63 -0.58 -7.66 -12.96
N ALA A 64 -0.25 -7.09 -11.80
CA ALA A 64 -0.04 -7.82 -10.55
C ALA A 64 -1.31 -7.99 -9.70
N VAL A 65 -2.33 -7.16 -9.94
CA VAL A 65 -3.56 -7.13 -9.14
C VAL A 65 -4.82 -7.35 -9.98
N PRO A 66 -5.92 -7.84 -9.38
CA PRO A 66 -7.21 -7.95 -10.08
C PRO A 66 -7.67 -6.59 -10.63
N SER A 67 -8.33 -6.59 -11.79
CA SER A 67 -8.80 -5.36 -12.46
C SER A 67 -9.68 -4.48 -11.57
N LYS A 68 -10.54 -5.08 -10.74
CA LYS A 68 -11.38 -4.35 -9.78
C LYS A 68 -10.57 -3.70 -8.65
N PHE A 69 -9.48 -4.34 -8.22
CA PHE A 69 -8.56 -3.73 -7.23
C PHE A 69 -7.88 -2.51 -7.83
N LEU A 70 -7.35 -2.64 -9.05
CA LEU A 70 -6.74 -1.53 -9.79
C LEU A 70 -7.72 -0.36 -9.97
N ALA A 71 -8.97 -0.65 -10.32
CA ALA A 71 -10.03 0.36 -10.47
C ALA A 71 -10.31 1.10 -9.15
N ALA A 72 -10.37 0.38 -8.03
CA ALA A 72 -10.58 0.97 -6.71
C ALA A 72 -9.44 1.91 -6.30
N ILE A 73 -8.19 1.48 -6.47
CA ILE A 73 -7.00 2.31 -6.18
C ILE A 73 -6.96 3.54 -7.08
N ARG A 74 -7.23 3.38 -8.38
CA ARG A 74 -7.29 4.50 -9.31
C ARG A 74 -8.36 5.52 -8.91
N ALA A 75 -9.57 5.07 -8.57
CA ALA A 75 -10.65 5.94 -8.13
C ALA A 75 -10.28 6.74 -6.86
N LEU A 76 -9.56 6.14 -5.91
CA LEU A 76 -9.07 6.85 -4.72
C LEU A 76 -8.00 7.89 -5.03
N LEU A 77 -7.09 7.60 -5.97
CA LEU A 77 -6.07 8.54 -6.40
C LEU A 77 -6.69 9.73 -7.13
N ASP A 78 -7.60 9.46 -8.06
CA ASP A 78 -8.31 10.49 -8.80
C ASP A 78 -9.13 11.38 -7.85
N PHE A 79 -9.80 10.78 -6.85
CA PHE A 79 -10.45 11.51 -5.77
C PHE A 79 -9.46 12.40 -4.99
N GLN A 80 -8.31 11.87 -4.57
CA GLN A 80 -7.30 12.62 -3.82
C GLN A 80 -6.73 13.79 -4.63
N TYR A 81 -6.49 13.59 -5.94
CA TYR A 81 -6.03 14.65 -6.83
C TYR A 81 -7.08 15.75 -6.99
N LEU A 82 -8.35 15.38 -7.21
CA LEU A 82 -9.44 16.36 -7.29
C LEU A 82 -9.64 17.10 -5.96
N ALA A 83 -9.53 16.40 -4.83
CA ALA A 83 -9.66 16.98 -3.49
C ALA A 83 -8.58 18.04 -3.18
N GLN A 84 -7.44 18.00 -3.90
CA GLN A 84 -6.34 18.94 -3.76
C GLN A 84 -6.44 20.17 -4.69
N MET A 85 -7.48 20.24 -5.54
CA MET A 85 -7.64 21.37 -6.44
C MET A 85 -7.88 22.68 -5.64
N PRO A 86 -7.23 23.79 -6.01
CA PRO A 86 -7.36 25.05 -5.29
C PRO A 86 -8.72 25.73 -5.48
N ARG A 87 -9.52 25.28 -6.46
CA ARG A 87 -10.86 25.79 -6.73
C ARG A 87 -11.78 24.61 -7.06
N PHE A 88 -12.94 24.59 -6.43
CA PHE A 88 -14.01 23.63 -6.71
C PHE A 88 -15.10 24.36 -7.50
N ASP A 89 -15.44 23.82 -8.66
CA ASP A 89 -16.63 24.17 -9.41
C ASP A 89 -17.62 23.00 -9.42
N ASN A 90 -18.81 23.23 -9.98
CA ASN A 90 -19.85 22.20 -10.06
C ASN A 90 -19.37 20.96 -10.86
N ASP A 91 -18.53 21.13 -11.86
CA ASP A 91 -17.94 20.02 -12.62
C ASP A 91 -17.03 19.16 -11.74
N THR A 92 -16.17 19.80 -10.95
CA THR A 92 -15.29 19.12 -9.99
C THR A 92 -16.09 18.33 -8.96
N LEU A 93 -17.20 18.87 -8.46
CA LEU A 93 -18.09 18.16 -7.54
C LEU A 93 -18.71 16.91 -8.18
N VAL A 94 -19.16 17.00 -9.43
CA VAL A 94 -19.69 15.85 -10.18
C VAL A 94 -18.61 14.79 -10.35
N ARG A 95 -17.38 15.17 -10.70
CA ARG A 95 -16.25 14.24 -10.85
C ARG A 95 -15.87 13.57 -9.53
N VAL A 96 -15.80 14.32 -8.45
CA VAL A 96 -15.52 13.80 -7.10
C VAL A 96 -16.57 12.76 -6.72
N SER A 97 -17.87 13.06 -6.93
CA SER A 97 -18.95 12.10 -6.68
C SER A 97 -18.81 10.83 -7.52
N ALA A 98 -18.44 10.96 -8.80
CA ALA A 98 -18.22 9.82 -9.68
C ALA A 98 -17.04 8.94 -9.23
N MET A 99 -15.94 9.55 -8.77
CA MET A 99 -14.79 8.80 -8.24
C MET A 99 -15.14 8.05 -6.95
N LEU A 100 -15.88 8.68 -6.05
CA LEU A 100 -16.40 8.04 -4.84
C LEU A 100 -17.32 6.85 -5.15
N HIS A 101 -18.23 7.00 -6.11
CA HIS A 101 -19.08 5.89 -6.57
C HIS A 101 -18.26 4.75 -7.17
N SER A 102 -17.33 5.05 -8.08
CA SER A 102 -16.43 4.05 -8.67
C SER A 102 -15.61 3.30 -7.60
N PHE A 103 -15.13 4.01 -6.58
CA PHE A 103 -14.49 3.37 -5.44
C PHE A 103 -15.45 2.45 -4.67
N HIS A 104 -16.67 2.90 -4.39
CA HIS A 104 -17.66 2.10 -3.66
C HIS A 104 -18.06 0.81 -4.39
N ASP A 105 -18.15 0.86 -5.72
CA ASP A 105 -18.45 -0.31 -6.55
C ASP A 105 -17.33 -1.36 -6.49
N ASN A 106 -16.08 -0.90 -6.31
CA ASN A 106 -14.89 -1.74 -6.40
C ASN A 106 -14.22 -2.05 -5.05
N LYS A 107 -14.59 -1.37 -3.95
CA LYS A 107 -13.92 -1.51 -2.62
C LYS A 107 -13.91 -2.94 -2.09
N LYS A 108 -14.90 -3.76 -2.45
CA LYS A 108 -14.95 -5.18 -2.06
C LYS A 108 -13.72 -5.94 -2.55
N ALA A 109 -13.17 -5.57 -3.72
CA ALA A 109 -11.97 -6.20 -4.26
C ALA A 109 -10.73 -5.97 -3.38
N ILE A 110 -10.63 -4.81 -2.70
CA ILE A 110 -9.55 -4.52 -1.74
C ILE A 110 -9.64 -5.46 -0.53
N ILE A 111 -10.85 -5.70 -0.04
CA ILE A 111 -11.09 -6.59 1.09
C ILE A 111 -10.77 -8.03 0.70
N THR A 112 -11.28 -8.50 -0.45
CA THR A 112 -11.06 -9.87 -0.94
C THR A 112 -9.59 -10.15 -1.25
N ALA A 113 -8.87 -9.18 -1.79
CA ALA A 113 -7.43 -9.31 -2.07
C ALA A 113 -6.56 -9.30 -0.79
N GLY A 114 -7.16 -9.03 0.38
CA GLY A 114 -6.43 -9.01 1.65
C GLY A 114 -5.73 -7.68 1.96
N GLY A 115 -6.06 -6.59 1.23
CA GLY A 115 -5.47 -5.27 1.46
C GLY A 115 -5.64 -4.78 2.91
N TRP A 116 -6.74 -5.15 3.57
CA TRP A 116 -7.02 -4.81 4.97
C TRP A 116 -6.13 -5.46 6.02
N ARG A 117 -5.23 -6.40 5.67
CA ARG A 117 -4.21 -6.91 6.60
C ARG A 117 -3.08 -5.88 6.78
N GLY A 118 -3.44 -4.69 7.24
CA GLY A 118 -2.49 -3.72 7.78
C GLY A 118 -1.85 -4.31 9.03
N THR A 119 -0.55 -4.13 9.14
CA THR A 119 0.35 -4.62 10.21
C THR A 119 -0.26 -4.55 11.61
N MET A 120 -0.80 -5.68 12.06
CA MET A 120 -0.60 -6.13 13.43
C MET A 120 -0.05 -7.55 13.32
N PHE A 121 1.10 -7.77 13.94
CA PHE A 121 1.83 -9.04 14.10
C PHE A 121 2.76 -9.51 12.95
N LYS A 122 4.07 -9.56 13.24
CA LYS A 122 4.92 -10.70 12.86
C LYS A 122 4.69 -11.79 13.93
N PRO A 123 3.99 -12.91 13.66
CA PRO A 123 3.84 -14.00 14.63
C PRO A 123 5.04 -14.95 14.67
N GLU A 124 6.04 -14.76 13.79
CA GLU A 124 7.20 -15.64 13.71
C GLU A 124 8.16 -15.49 14.92
N ALA A 125 8.10 -14.37 15.67
CA ALA A 125 9.10 -14.03 16.68
C ALA A 125 8.67 -14.27 18.15
N CYS A 126 7.45 -14.74 18.41
CA CYS A 126 6.97 -14.98 19.79
C CYS A 126 6.60 -16.44 20.08
N ARG A 127 6.80 -17.38 19.14
CA ARG A 127 6.55 -18.81 19.40
C ARG A 127 7.78 -19.57 19.91
N SER A 128 8.99 -19.02 19.81
CA SER A 128 10.22 -19.65 20.28
C SER A 128 10.59 -19.32 21.74
N ALA A 129 9.87 -18.40 22.41
CA ALA A 129 10.20 -17.99 23.78
C ALA A 129 9.37 -18.67 24.89
N ILE A 130 8.31 -19.43 24.55
CA ILE A 130 7.43 -20.08 25.55
C ILE A 130 7.76 -21.58 25.75
N ALA A 131 8.59 -22.18 24.89
CA ALA A 131 8.89 -23.62 24.94
C ALA A 131 10.24 -24.00 25.60
N LEU A 132 10.94 -23.09 26.30
CA LEU A 132 12.25 -23.40 26.90
C LEU A 132 12.41 -23.05 28.40
N ASN A 133 11.35 -22.69 29.12
CA ASN A 133 11.40 -22.43 30.57
C ASN A 133 10.51 -23.40 31.38
N GLY A 134 10.56 -24.70 31.06
CA GLY A 134 9.69 -25.68 31.70
C GLY A 134 10.27 -27.08 31.85
N SER A 135 11.59 -27.25 32.00
CA SER A 135 12.17 -28.53 32.43
C SER A 135 13.67 -28.44 32.69
N THR A 136 14.07 -28.06 33.91
CA THR A 136 15.29 -28.57 34.58
C THR A 136 15.35 -28.04 36.02
N GLN A 137 15.73 -28.95 36.94
CA GLN A 137 15.91 -28.84 38.40
C GLN A 137 14.62 -28.92 39.25
N GLY A 138 14.45 -29.86 40.18
CA GLY A 138 15.43 -30.72 40.84
C GLY A 138 14.86 -32.06 41.30
N ALA A 139 15.70 -33.08 41.14
CA ALA A 139 15.76 -34.22 42.05
C ALA A 139 16.41 -33.80 43.38
N GLU A 140 16.26 -34.68 44.38
CA GLU A 140 16.75 -34.63 45.78
C GLU A 140 15.86 -33.78 46.70
N ILE A 141 15.40 -34.25 47.88
CA ILE A 141 16.06 -35.09 48.88
C ILE A 141 15.00 -35.70 49.85
N SER A 142 15.29 -36.92 50.33
CA SER A 142 14.72 -37.70 51.47
C SER A 142 13.36 -38.38 51.31
#